data_AF-A0A671KHX7-F1
#
_entry.id   AF-A0A671KHX7-F1
#
_cell.length_a   1.000
_cell.length_b   1.000
_cell.length_c   1.000
_cell.angle_alpha   90.00
_cell.angle_beta   90.00
_cell.angle_gamma   90.00
#
_symmetry.space_group_name_H-M   'P 1'
#
loop_
_entity.id
_entity.type
_entity.pdbx_description
1 polymer ?
#
loop_
_entity_poly.entity_id
_entity_poly.type
_entity_poly.pdbx_seq_one_letter_code
_entity_poly.pdbx_strand_id
1 'polypeptide(L)'
;MLKIQLFRCRKEDVAMVQAAVKKNIPIYKETVKSNIEVRIDENKFLPSDISGGVEVYNVDGKIKVSNTLESRMDLLAQQMMPEIRVQLFGANQNRKFMD
;
A
#
# COMPACT_ATOMS: atom_id res chain seq x y z
N MET A 1 -10.18 -1.01 -23.49
CA MET A 1 -9.14 -0.05 -23.04
C MET A 1 -8.17 -0.82 -22.13
N LEU A 2 -6.90 -0.94 -22.49
CA LEU A 2 -5.89 -1.49 -21.58
C LEU A 2 -5.61 -0.45 -20.48
N LYS A 3 -5.77 -0.86 -19.23
CA LYS A 3 -5.37 -0.03 -18.08
C LYS A 3 -3.89 -0.29 -17.84
N ILE A 4 -3.06 0.73 -18.04
CA ILE A 4 -1.64 0.69 -17.68
C ILE A 4 -1.50 1.24 -16.27
N GLN A 5 -0.83 0.52 -15.39
CA GLN A 5 -0.46 0.95 -14.05
C GLN A 5 1.07 1.02 -13.92
N LEU A 6 1.55 2.10 -13.31
CA LEU A 6 2.96 2.33 -13.02
C LEU A 6 3.25 2.01 -11.56
N PHE A 7 4.21 1.13 -11.30
CA PHE A 7 4.62 0.73 -9.96
C PHE A 7 5.97 1.38 -9.64
N ARG A 8 6.05 2.02 -8.48
CA ARG A 8 7.30 2.47 -7.88
C ARG A 8 7.60 1.60 -6.68
N CYS A 9 8.84 1.19 -6.59
CA CYS A 9 9.38 0.41 -5.48
C CYS A 9 10.82 0.87 -5.22
N ARG A 10 11.46 0.34 -4.18
CA ARG A 10 12.89 0.56 -3.98
C ARG A 10 13.69 -0.18 -5.05
N LYS A 11 14.89 0.31 -5.37
CA LYS A 11 15.77 -0.31 -6.37
C LYS A 11 16.09 -1.78 -6.06
N GLU A 12 16.26 -2.09 -4.78
CA GLU A 12 16.58 -3.44 -4.30
C GLU A 12 15.40 -4.41 -4.44
N ASP A 13 14.16 -3.90 -4.45
CA ASP A 13 12.95 -4.71 -4.46
C ASP A 13 12.42 -5.00 -5.88
N VAL A 14 13.05 -4.46 -6.93
CA VAL A 14 12.53 -4.53 -8.32
C VAL A 14 12.27 -5.96 -8.76
N ALA A 15 13.23 -6.87 -8.54
CA ALA A 15 13.08 -8.27 -8.95
C ALA A 15 11.92 -8.96 -8.21
N MET A 16 11.75 -8.66 -6.92
CA MET A 16 10.66 -9.19 -6.10
C MET A 16 9.30 -8.65 -6.58
N VAL A 17 9.22 -7.35 -6.87
CA VAL A 17 7.99 -6.71 -7.36
C VAL A 17 7.63 -7.24 -8.75
N GLN A 18 8.59 -7.45 -9.65
CA GLN A 18 8.33 -8.05 -10.97
C GLN A 18 7.74 -9.46 -10.83
N ALA A 19 8.29 -10.30 -9.95
CA ALA A 19 7.77 -11.63 -9.68
C ALA A 19 6.35 -11.58 -9.10
N ALA A 20 6.12 -10.69 -8.13
CA ALA A 20 4.80 -10.48 -7.53
C ALA A 20 3.77 -10.01 -8.57
N VAL A 21 4.12 -9.07 -9.44
CA VAL A 21 3.24 -8.58 -10.52
C VAL A 21 2.87 -9.72 -11.46
N LYS A 22 3.86 -10.48 -11.96
CA LYS A 22 3.61 -11.62 -12.87
C LYS A 22 2.65 -12.64 -12.25
N LYS A 23 2.81 -12.94 -10.96
CA LYS A 23 1.92 -13.85 -10.21
C LYS A 23 0.49 -13.30 -10.06
N ASN A 24 0.32 -12.00 -9.89
CA ASN A 24 -0.97 -11.40 -9.55
C ASN A 24 -1.79 -10.87 -10.75
N ILE A 25 -1.18 -10.66 -11.93
CA ILE A 25 -1.92 -10.33 -13.16
C ILE A 25 -3.07 -11.31 -13.46
N PRO A 26 -2.89 -12.65 -13.43
CA PRO A 26 -4.01 -13.57 -13.70
C PRO A 26 -5.12 -13.47 -12.66
N ILE A 27 -4.75 -13.33 -11.37
CA ILE A 27 -5.70 -13.18 -10.26
C ILE A 27 -6.54 -11.91 -10.42
N TYR A 28 -5.90 -10.80 -10.79
CA TYR A 28 -6.59 -9.54 -11.05
C TYR A 28 -7.54 -9.67 -12.25
N LYS A 29 -7.08 -10.31 -13.33
CA LYS A 29 -7.89 -10.50 -14.54
C LYS A 29 -9.14 -11.35 -14.27
N GLU A 30 -9.03 -12.38 -13.46
CA GLU A 30 -10.16 -13.23 -13.06
C GLU A 30 -11.14 -12.47 -12.14
N THR A 31 -10.62 -11.77 -11.14
CA THR A 31 -11.44 -11.09 -10.12
C THR A 31 -12.15 -9.85 -10.66
N VAL A 32 -11.43 -9.01 -11.40
CA VAL A 32 -11.92 -7.71 -11.90
C VAL A 32 -12.47 -7.83 -13.32
N LYS A 33 -12.30 -8.99 -13.97
CA LYS A 33 -12.71 -9.26 -15.37
C LYS A 33 -12.20 -8.21 -16.36
N SER A 34 -11.01 -7.67 -16.08
CA SER A 34 -10.40 -6.57 -16.83
C SER A 34 -8.92 -6.86 -17.09
N ASN A 35 -8.46 -6.56 -18.31
CA ASN A 35 -7.04 -6.68 -18.64
C ASN A 35 -6.28 -5.49 -18.05
N ILE A 36 -5.16 -5.79 -17.41
CA ILE A 36 -4.23 -4.83 -16.84
C ILE A 36 -2.84 -5.05 -17.41
N GLU A 37 -2.14 -3.97 -17.71
CA GLU A 37 -0.72 -3.97 -17.99
C GLU A 37 -0.01 -3.24 -16.85
N VAL A 38 1.00 -3.87 -16.28
CA VAL A 38 1.75 -3.32 -15.15
C VAL A 38 3.18 -3.10 -15.57
N ARG A 39 3.68 -1.87 -15.36
CA ARG A 39 5.07 -1.48 -15.63
C ARG A 39 5.71 -0.95 -14.36
N ILE A 40 6.98 -1.26 -14.16
CA ILE A 40 7.77 -0.68 -13.07
C ILE A 40 8.47 0.58 -13.61
N ASP A 41 8.41 1.66 -12.85
CA ASP A 41 9.07 2.91 -13.19
C ASP A 41 10.59 2.78 -12.90
N GLU A 42 11.39 2.65 -13.95
CA GLU A 42 12.86 2.55 -13.84
C GLU A 42 13.55 3.91 -13.68
N ASN A 43 12.81 5.01 -13.86
CA ASN A 43 13.34 6.37 -13.73
C ASN A 43 13.11 6.94 -12.33
N LYS A 44 12.08 6.46 -11.62
CA LYS A 44 11.69 6.96 -10.29
C LYS A 44 11.44 5.80 -9.33
N PHE A 45 12.37 5.62 -8.42
CA PHE A 45 12.27 4.65 -7.32
C PHE A 45 11.79 5.33 -6.04
N LEU A 46 11.28 4.51 -5.12
CA LEU A 46 11.09 4.95 -3.75
C LEU A 46 12.46 5.22 -3.10
N PRO A 47 12.52 6.15 -2.12
CA PRO A 47 13.71 6.39 -1.33
C PRO A 47 14.31 5.10 -0.72
N SER A 48 15.60 5.07 -0.40
CA SER A 48 16.24 3.86 0.16
C SER A 48 16.00 3.67 1.66
N ASP A 49 15.58 4.72 2.36
CA ASP A 49 15.34 4.77 3.81
C ASP A 49 13.98 4.20 4.23
N ILE A 50 13.05 4.02 3.29
CA ILE A 50 11.79 3.32 3.52
C ILE A 50 12.06 1.83 3.73
N SER A 51 11.32 1.19 4.63
CA SER A 51 11.38 -0.24 4.97
C SER A 51 10.91 -1.14 3.83
N GLY A 52 10.03 -0.65 2.96
CA GLY A 52 9.64 -1.30 1.71
C GLY A 52 8.18 -1.13 1.33
N GLY A 53 7.78 -1.87 0.30
CA GLY A 53 6.45 -1.82 -0.30
C GLY A 53 6.44 -1.08 -1.62
N VAL A 54 5.23 -0.71 -2.08
CA VAL A 54 5.04 -0.18 -3.44
C VAL A 54 4.08 1.01 -3.44
N GLU A 55 4.34 1.96 -4.34
CA GLU A 55 3.38 2.98 -4.72
C GLU A 55 2.89 2.70 -6.14
N VAL A 56 1.57 2.71 -6.33
CA VAL A 56 0.95 2.45 -7.63
C VAL A 56 0.35 3.74 -8.16
N TYR A 57 0.66 4.05 -9.41
CA TYR A 57 0.20 5.22 -10.13
C TYR A 57 -0.67 4.83 -11.32
N ASN A 58 -1.63 5.68 -11.66
CA ASN A 58 -2.25 5.64 -12.99
C ASN A 58 -1.28 6.16 -14.07
N VAL A 59 -1.63 5.96 -15.34
CA VAL A 59 -0.83 6.42 -16.49
C VAL A 59 -0.50 7.91 -16.42
N ASP A 60 -1.48 8.73 -16.04
CA ASP A 60 -1.34 10.18 -16.00
C ASP A 60 -0.62 10.68 -14.72
N GLY A 61 -0.26 9.78 -13.80
CA GLY A 61 0.37 10.10 -12.51
C GLY A 61 -0.51 10.86 -11.52
N LYS A 62 -1.78 11.15 -11.85
CA LYS A 62 -2.73 11.92 -11.03
C LYS A 62 -3.26 11.14 -9.83
N ILE A 63 -3.41 9.83 -9.96
CA ILE A 63 -3.93 8.96 -8.89
C ILE A 63 -2.79 8.12 -8.38
N LYS A 64 -2.54 8.19 -7.08
CA LYS A 64 -1.52 7.41 -6.37
C LYS A 64 -2.18 6.58 -5.27
N VAL A 65 -1.82 5.31 -5.20
CA VAL A 65 -2.12 4.43 -4.07
C VAL A 65 -0.79 4.09 -3.39
N SER A 66 -0.60 4.57 -2.16
CA SER A 66 0.57 4.21 -1.34
C SER A 66 0.28 2.94 -0.57
N ASN A 67 1.05 1.88 -0.83
CA ASN A 67 0.99 0.63 -0.08
C ASN A 67 2.39 0.27 0.45
N THR A 68 3.09 1.28 0.98
CA THR A 68 4.34 1.11 1.71
C THR A 68 4.05 0.58 3.12
N LEU A 69 5.05 -0.04 3.75
CA LEU A 69 4.90 -0.58 5.10
C LEU A 69 4.59 0.53 6.13
N GLU A 70 5.24 1.69 5.98
CA GLU A 70 5.01 2.88 6.80
C GLU A 70 3.59 3.40 6.66
N SER A 71 3.10 3.55 5.41
CA SER A 71 1.72 4.01 5.17
C SER A 71 0.69 3.06 5.80
N ARG A 72 0.93 1.76 5.74
CA ARG A 72 0.07 0.77 6.39
C ARG A 72 0.14 0.85 7.91
N MET A 73 1.34 1.01 8.46
CA MET A 73 1.55 1.13 9.90
C MET A 73 0.86 2.36 10.45
N ASP A 74 1.01 3.51 9.81
CA ASP A 74 0.38 4.77 10.23
C ASP A 74 -1.16 4.67 10.19
N LEU A 75 -1.72 4.09 9.13
CA LEU A 75 -3.16 3.87 9.01
C LEU A 75 -3.70 2.96 10.13
N LEU A 76 -3.01 1.85 10.41
CA LEU A 76 -3.40 0.93 11.48
C LEU A 76 -3.22 1.56 12.86
N ALA A 77 -2.11 2.26 13.09
CA ALA A 77 -1.83 2.94 14.34
C ALA A 77 -2.94 3.94 14.66
N GLN A 78 -3.35 4.78 13.71
CA GLN A 78 -4.44 5.73 13.89
C GLN A 78 -5.77 5.06 14.27
N GLN A 79 -6.10 3.93 13.64
CA GLN A 79 -7.32 3.18 13.96
C GLN A 79 -7.27 2.54 15.35
N MET A 80 -6.09 2.02 15.74
CA MET A 80 -5.88 1.32 17.00
C MET A 80 -5.51 2.24 18.17
N MET A 81 -5.23 3.53 17.93
CA MET A 81 -4.86 4.50 18.97
C MET A 81 -5.78 4.47 20.22
N PRO A 82 -7.11 4.36 20.09
CA PRO A 82 -7.99 4.28 21.25
C PRO A 82 -7.68 3.06 22.14
N GLU A 83 -7.45 1.90 21.52
CA GLU A 83 -7.16 0.64 22.22
C GLU A 83 -5.76 0.67 22.85
N ILE A 84 -4.77 1.17 22.11
CA ILE A 84 -3.39 1.36 22.60
C ILE A 84 -3.40 2.27 23.83
N ARG A 85 -4.14 3.38 23.78
CA ARG A 85 -4.27 4.31 24.91
C ARG A 85 -4.87 3.62 26.14
N VAL A 86 -5.92 2.83 25.96
CA VAL A 86 -6.56 2.10 27.07
C VAL A 86 -5.62 1.05 27.66
N GLN A 87 -4.85 0.34 26.84
CA GLN A 87 -3.89 -0.65 27.34
C GLN A 87 -2.71 -0.02 28.09
N LEU A 88 -2.21 1.13 27.62
CA LEU A 88 -1.06 1.80 28.23
C LEU A 88 -1.43 2.62 29.48
N PHE A 89 -2.57 3.31 29.45
CA PHE A 89 -2.94 4.29 30.48
C PHE A 89 -4.20 3.93 31.26
N GLY A 90 -4.83 2.80 30.95
CA GLY A 90 -6.11 2.39 31.52
C GLY A 90 -7.32 3.08 30.87
N ALA A 91 -8.50 2.56 31.18
CA ALA A 91 -9.76 3.13 30.71
C ALA A 91 -10.07 4.45 31.42
N ASN A 92 -10.68 5.39 30.69
CA ASN A 92 -11.16 6.64 31.28
C ASN A 92 -12.36 6.36 32.19
N GLN A 93 -12.18 6.52 33.51
CA GLN A 93 -13.23 6.31 34.52
C GLN A 93 -14.46 7.21 34.33
N ASN A 94 -14.30 8.36 33.66
CA ASN A 94 -15.39 9.30 33.38
C ASN A 94 -16.18 8.94 32.11
N ARG A 95 -15.70 7.99 31.28
CA ARG A 95 -16.43 7.54 30.08
C ARG A 95 -17.50 6.54 30.48
N LYS A 96 -18.74 7.02 30.58
CA LYS A 96 -19.90 6.20 31.00
C LYS A 96 -20.53 5.36 29.89
N PHE A 97 -20.40 5.80 28.63
CA PHE A 97 -21.01 5.16 27.49
C PHE A 97 -20.00 4.94 26.35
N MET A 98 -20.21 3.86 25.60
CA MET A 98 -19.27 3.33 24.59
C MET A 98 -19.90 3.25 23.19
N ASP A 99 -21.16 3.66 23.07
CA ASP A 99 -21.97 3.76 21.87
C ASP A 99 -21.67 5.02 21.03
#